data_AF-A0A7C6DK58-F1
#
_entry.id   AF-A0A7C6DK58-F1
#
_cell.length_a   1.000
_cell.length_b   1.000
_cell.length_c   1.000
_cell.angle_alpha   90.00
_cell.angle_beta   90.00
_cell.angle_gamma   90.00
#
_symmetry.space_group_name_H-M   'P 1'
#
loop_
_entity.id
_entity.type
_entity.pdbx_description
1 polymer ?
#
loop_
_entity_poly.entity_id
_entity_poly.type
_entity_poly.pdbx_seq_one_letter_code
_entity_poly.pdbx_strand_id
1 'polypeptide(L)'
;MTTLNQHIWAGEIRHGQGCELSPPAWVWQLLDSASPPHRSECDGLELTLYRGSCGTLASVRLRDAVAAPADALEQRTIAIYRLVRAVLSDSPHLWPVRVWNFIPYIHQRMDAQRDRYMVFNAGRFHAYCQWFGRPNLPQQVPTASGVGHRGGDLVVHCLAVAEPAEAIENPR
;
A
#
# COMPACT_ATOMS: atom_id res chain seq x y z
N MET A 1 -37.07 13.76 -41.89
CA MET A 1 -37.39 12.81 -40.80
C MET A 1 -36.33 11.72 -40.87
N THR A 2 -35.33 11.59 -40.01
CA THR A 2 -35.11 12.04 -38.63
C THR A 2 -33.60 12.04 -38.39
N THR A 3 -33.07 13.12 -37.82
CA THR A 3 -31.68 13.27 -37.40
C THR A 3 -31.46 12.47 -36.11
N LEU A 4 -30.39 11.68 -36.01
CA LEU A 4 -29.88 11.23 -34.70
C LEU A 4 -28.37 11.48 -34.63
N ASN A 5 -28.04 12.59 -33.97
CA ASN A 5 -26.80 12.79 -33.24
C ASN A 5 -26.72 11.75 -32.13
N GLN A 6 -25.54 11.17 -31.87
CA GLN A 6 -25.07 10.97 -30.50
C GLN A 6 -23.58 10.62 -30.46
N HIS A 7 -22.88 11.43 -29.68
CA HIS A 7 -21.49 11.36 -29.30
C HIS A 7 -21.11 10.05 -28.62
N ILE A 8 -19.95 9.49 -28.97
CA ILE A 8 -19.16 8.69 -28.03
C ILE A 8 -17.85 9.44 -27.82
N TRP A 9 -17.72 10.00 -26.63
CA TRP A 9 -16.48 10.54 -26.09
C TRP A 9 -15.46 9.41 -25.98
N ALA A 10 -14.39 9.47 -26.77
CA ALA A 10 -13.15 8.80 -26.45
C ALA A 10 -12.58 9.48 -25.20
N GLY A 11 -12.74 8.83 -24.04
CA GLY A 11 -12.05 9.21 -22.82
C GLY A 11 -10.56 8.99 -23.01
N GLU A 12 -9.85 9.99 -23.54
CA GLU A 12 -8.41 10.11 -23.41
C GLU A 12 -8.05 9.99 -21.93
N ILE A 13 -7.42 8.87 -21.56
CA ILE A 13 -6.70 8.74 -20.30
C ILE A 13 -5.55 9.73 -20.39
N ARG A 14 -5.78 10.93 -19.84
CA ARG A 14 -4.73 11.92 -19.60
C ARG A 14 -3.81 11.34 -18.54
N HIS A 15 -2.77 10.64 -18.96
CA HIS A 15 -1.60 10.37 -18.14
C HIS A 15 -0.92 11.70 -17.81
N GLY A 16 -1.38 12.33 -16.74
CA GLY A 16 -0.68 13.46 -16.13
C GLY A 16 0.71 13.01 -15.71
N GLN A 17 1.72 13.76 -16.14
CA GLN A 17 3.11 13.62 -15.71
C GLN A 17 3.23 13.92 -14.21
N GLY A 18 2.96 12.91 -13.39
CA GLY A 18 3.31 12.79 -12.00
C GLY A 18 3.83 11.37 -11.78
N CYS A 19 4.79 11.16 -10.88
CA CYS A 19 5.19 9.82 -10.49
C CYS A 19 3.97 9.16 -9.85
N GLU A 20 3.27 8.29 -10.58
CA GLU A 20 2.09 7.61 -10.09
C GLU A 20 2.52 6.69 -8.93
N LEU A 21 2.11 7.02 -7.71
CA LEU A 21 2.35 6.19 -6.52
C LEU A 21 1.35 5.04 -6.55
N SER A 22 1.49 4.17 -7.56
CA SER A 22 0.61 3.05 -7.84
C SER A 22 1.39 1.74 -7.86
N PRO A 23 0.73 0.61 -7.55
CA PRO A 23 1.32 -0.70 -7.82
C PRO A 23 1.51 -0.91 -9.34
N PRO A 24 2.31 -1.91 -9.74
CA PRO A 24 2.49 -2.28 -11.13
C PRO A 24 1.17 -2.64 -11.84
N ALA A 25 1.10 -2.40 -13.15
CA ALA A 25 -0.13 -2.58 -13.94
C ALA A 25 -0.74 -3.99 -13.87
N TRP A 26 0.08 -5.04 -13.74
CA TRP A 26 -0.39 -6.42 -13.66
C TRP A 26 -1.28 -6.67 -12.43
N VAL A 27 -1.16 -5.86 -11.37
CA VAL A 27 -2.00 -5.98 -10.17
C VAL A 27 -3.47 -5.72 -10.53
N TRP A 28 -3.72 -4.75 -11.41
CA TRP A 28 -5.07 -4.42 -11.84
C TRP A 28 -5.67 -5.51 -12.74
N GLN A 29 -4.84 -6.17 -13.55
CA GLN A 29 -5.24 -7.32 -14.35
C GLN A 29 -5.59 -8.52 -13.46
N LEU A 30 -4.82 -8.75 -12.38
CA LEU A 30 -5.09 -9.83 -11.42
C LEU A 30 -6.40 -9.62 -10.66
N LEU A 31 -6.67 -8.38 -10.24
CA LEU A 31 -7.88 -8.09 -9.48
C LEU A 31 -9.14 -8.26 -10.34
N ASP A 32 -9.08 -7.89 -11.63
CA ASP A 32 -10.22 -7.96 -12.56
C ASP A 32 -11.53 -7.42 -11.92
N SER A 33 -11.41 -6.34 -11.13
CA SER A 33 -12.50 -5.85 -10.30
C SER A 33 -13.48 -5.04 -11.13
N ALA A 34 -14.68 -5.59 -11.36
CA ALA A 34 -15.79 -4.85 -11.95
C ALA A 34 -16.44 -3.85 -10.96
N SER A 35 -16.20 -4.00 -9.66
CA SER A 35 -16.79 -3.14 -8.63
C SER A 35 -15.94 -1.89 -8.37
N PRO A 36 -16.57 -0.74 -8.06
CA PRO A 36 -15.83 0.44 -7.63
C PRO A 36 -15.12 0.15 -6.29
N PRO A 37 -13.94 0.75 -6.05
CA PRO A 37 -13.23 0.53 -4.80
C PRO A 37 -14.00 1.15 -3.63
N HIS A 38 -13.93 0.49 -2.48
CA HIS A 38 -14.37 1.08 -1.23
C HIS A 38 -13.32 2.08 -0.73
N ARG A 39 -13.74 3.28 -0.36
CA ARG A 39 -12.87 4.33 0.16
C ARG A 39 -13.34 4.74 1.54
N SER A 40 -12.39 4.93 2.44
CA SER A 40 -12.65 5.45 3.77
C SER A 40 -11.47 6.26 4.25
N GLU A 41 -11.69 7.08 5.28
CA GLU A 41 -10.64 7.80 5.98
C GLU A 41 -10.79 7.50 7.47
N CYS A 42 -9.68 7.22 8.14
CA CYS A 42 -9.65 6.97 9.57
C CYS A 42 -8.37 7.57 10.15
N ASP A 43 -8.52 8.44 11.16
CA ASP A 43 -7.40 9.11 11.84
C ASP A 43 -6.41 9.82 10.88
N GLY A 44 -6.89 10.37 9.76
CA GLY A 44 -6.06 11.01 8.73
C GLY A 44 -5.29 10.04 7.83
N LEU A 45 -5.64 8.75 7.86
CA LEU A 45 -5.20 7.75 6.89
C LEU A 45 -6.29 7.52 5.85
N GLU A 46 -5.97 7.73 4.58
CA GLU A 46 -6.86 7.44 3.47
C GLU A 46 -6.70 5.96 3.07
N LEU A 47 -7.79 5.19 3.18
CA LEU A 47 -7.85 3.81 2.71
C LEU A 47 -8.62 3.75 1.38
N THR A 48 -8.06 3.01 0.42
CA THR A 48 -8.77 2.53 -0.76
C THR A 48 -8.62 1.02 -0.86
N LEU A 49 -9.75 0.32 -0.93
CA LEU A 49 -9.81 -1.13 -0.98
C LEU A 49 -10.42 -1.59 -2.30
N TYR A 50 -9.63 -2.31 -3.08
CA TYR A 50 -10.06 -2.94 -4.33
C TYR A 50 -10.27 -4.43 -4.07
N ARG A 51 -11.44 -4.96 -4.43
CA ARG A 51 -11.79 -6.37 -4.24
C ARG A 51 -12.00 -7.01 -5.61
N GLY A 52 -11.14 -7.94 -5.93
CA GLY A 52 -11.19 -8.76 -7.12
C GLY A 52 -11.72 -10.17 -6.86
N SER A 53 -11.83 -10.96 -7.91
CA SER A 53 -12.15 -12.39 -7.81
C SER A 53 -10.99 -13.20 -7.22
N CYS A 54 -9.75 -12.82 -7.56
CA CYS A 54 -8.53 -13.55 -7.16
C CYS A 54 -7.71 -12.86 -6.07
N GLY A 55 -8.12 -11.68 -5.60
CA GLY A 55 -7.36 -10.96 -4.59
C GLY A 55 -8.02 -9.69 -4.06
N THR A 56 -7.46 -9.16 -2.99
CA THR A 56 -7.82 -7.86 -2.41
C THR A 56 -6.58 -6.98 -2.37
N LEU A 57 -6.69 -5.74 -2.82
CA LEU A 57 -5.63 -4.73 -2.70
C LEU A 57 -6.06 -3.64 -1.71
N ALA A 58 -5.40 -3.59 -0.56
CA ALA A 58 -5.52 -2.50 0.39
C ALA A 58 -4.45 -1.44 0.08
N SER A 59 -4.88 -0.21 -0.19
CA SER A 59 -4.00 0.94 -0.43
C SER A 59 -4.23 1.97 0.66
N VAL A 60 -3.21 2.27 1.46
CA VAL A 60 -3.29 3.25 2.55
C VAL A 60 -2.34 4.40 2.26
N ARG A 61 -2.82 5.63 2.39
CA ARG A 61 -2.06 6.85 2.19
C ARG A 61 -2.10 7.71 3.45
N LEU A 62 -0.93 8.17 3.87
CA LEU A 62 -0.76 9.25 4.82
C LEU A 62 -0.30 10.49 4.03
N ARG A 63 -1.14 11.52 4.00
CA ARG A 63 -0.81 12.79 3.35
C ARG A 63 0.25 13.55 4.12
N ASP A 64 1.09 14.28 3.38
CA ASP A 64 2.10 15.19 3.95
C ASP A 64 2.95 14.55 5.07
N ALA A 65 3.31 13.28 4.88
CA ALA A 65 4.14 12.52 5.82
C ALA A 65 5.52 13.16 6.04
N VAL A 66 5.94 14.05 5.13
CA VAL A 66 7.19 14.81 5.26
C VAL A 66 7.21 15.75 6.46
N ALA A 67 6.04 16.27 6.88
CA ALA A 67 5.90 17.17 8.02
C ALA A 67 5.93 16.45 9.38
N ALA A 68 5.78 15.12 9.40
CA ALA A 68 5.76 14.35 10.64
C ALA A 68 7.18 14.23 11.25
N PRO A 69 7.34 14.47 12.56
CA PRO A 69 8.57 14.13 13.28
C PRO A 69 8.78 12.61 13.34
N ALA A 70 9.98 12.17 13.71
CA ALA A 70 10.39 10.77 13.64
C ALA A 70 9.46 9.82 14.43
N ASP A 71 9.12 10.17 15.66
CA ASP A 71 8.22 9.40 16.52
C ASP A 71 6.80 9.32 15.94
N ALA A 72 6.27 10.44 15.44
CA ALA A 72 4.96 10.48 14.80
C ALA A 72 4.94 9.63 13.52
N LEU A 73 5.96 9.70 12.68
CA LEU A 73 6.06 8.88 11.46
C LEU A 73 6.11 7.39 11.80
N GLU A 74 6.86 7.00 12.82
CA GLU A 74 6.93 5.63 13.30
C GLU A 74 5.54 5.13 13.73
N GLN A 75 4.84 5.90 14.57
CA GLN A 75 3.47 5.57 15.02
C GLN A 75 2.46 5.54 13.89
N ARG A 76 2.54 6.48 12.93
CA ARG A 76 1.68 6.47 11.75
C ARG A 76 1.96 5.27 10.86
N THR A 77 3.21 4.85 10.73
CA THR A 77 3.56 3.62 10.01
C THR A 77 2.96 2.39 10.69
N ILE A 78 2.99 2.33 12.03
CA ILE A 78 2.31 1.27 12.78
C ILE A 78 0.80 1.27 12.48
N ALA A 79 0.17 2.44 12.53
CA ALA A 79 -1.26 2.59 12.25
C ALA A 79 -1.63 2.16 10.82
N ILE A 80 -0.81 2.50 9.82
CA ILE A 80 -0.99 2.07 8.43
C ILE A 80 -1.04 0.54 8.33
N TYR A 81 -0.04 -0.16 8.88
CA TYR A 81 0.02 -1.62 8.78
C TYR A 81 -1.06 -2.32 9.63
N ARG A 82 -1.47 -1.72 10.75
CA ARG A 82 -2.62 -2.21 11.53
C ARG A 82 -3.93 -2.08 10.74
N LEU A 83 -4.13 -0.95 10.05
CA LEU A 83 -5.29 -0.75 9.20
C LEU A 83 -5.31 -1.75 8.04
N VAL A 84 -4.17 -1.96 7.38
CA VAL A 84 -4.03 -3.00 6.34
C VAL A 84 -4.40 -4.37 6.88
N ARG A 85 -3.87 -4.77 8.04
CA ARG A 85 -4.22 -6.05 8.67
C ARG A 85 -5.72 -6.16 8.93
N ALA A 86 -6.32 -5.13 9.52
CA ALA A 86 -7.74 -5.14 9.89
C ALA A 86 -8.61 -5.36 8.66
N VAL A 87 -8.41 -4.57 7.60
CA VAL A 87 -9.26 -4.63 6.40
C VAL A 87 -9.07 -5.91 5.59
N LEU A 88 -7.89 -6.53 5.66
CA LEU A 88 -7.64 -7.83 5.05
C LEU A 88 -8.23 -8.98 5.87
N SER A 89 -8.24 -8.86 7.19
CA SER A 89 -8.85 -9.86 8.08
C SER A 89 -10.37 -9.94 7.88
N ASP A 90 -10.99 -8.83 7.48
CA ASP A 90 -12.41 -8.72 7.14
C ASP A 90 -12.70 -8.98 5.64
N SER A 91 -11.73 -9.54 4.90
CA SER A 91 -11.80 -9.81 3.47
C SER A 91 -11.68 -11.32 3.19
N PRO A 92 -12.25 -11.83 2.09
CA PRO A 92 -12.05 -13.23 1.69
C PRO A 92 -10.58 -13.56 1.35
N HIS A 93 -9.79 -12.52 1.07
CA HIS A 93 -8.36 -12.61 0.83
C HIS A 93 -7.61 -12.02 2.03
N LEU A 94 -7.16 -12.88 2.95
CA LEU A 94 -6.52 -12.47 4.21
C LEU A 94 -5.00 -12.67 4.22
N TRP A 95 -4.43 -13.31 3.20
CA TRP A 95 -3.01 -13.67 3.15
C TRP A 95 -2.23 -12.67 2.30
N PRO A 96 -1.44 -11.75 2.90
CA PRO A 96 -0.61 -10.82 2.15
C PRO A 96 0.45 -11.58 1.35
N VAL A 97 0.62 -11.22 0.09
CA VAL A 97 1.63 -11.83 -0.80
C VAL A 97 2.61 -10.82 -1.38
N ARG A 98 2.20 -9.55 -1.48
CA ARG A 98 3.08 -8.50 -2.01
C ARG A 98 2.77 -7.14 -1.41
N VAL A 99 3.81 -6.41 -1.03
CA VAL A 99 3.69 -5.03 -0.51
C VAL A 99 4.57 -4.06 -1.30
N TRP A 100 4.03 -2.88 -1.60
CA TRP A 100 4.79 -1.77 -2.18
C TRP A 100 4.74 -0.56 -1.26
N ASN A 101 5.91 -0.07 -0.86
CA ASN A 101 6.06 1.09 0.01
C ASN A 101 6.71 2.23 -0.76
N PHE A 102 5.97 3.32 -0.90
CA PHE A 102 6.42 4.57 -1.51
C PHE A 102 6.71 5.57 -0.39
N ILE A 103 7.99 5.81 -0.14
CA ILE A 103 8.46 6.54 1.03
C ILE A 103 8.98 7.91 0.56
N PRO A 104 8.37 9.03 1.00
CA PRO A 104 8.74 10.35 0.53
C PRO A 104 10.13 10.72 1.04
N TYR A 105 11.05 11.16 0.19
CA TYR A 105 12.42 11.54 0.61
C TYR A 105 13.07 10.48 1.51
N ILE A 106 13.07 9.21 1.06
CA ILE A 106 13.44 8.01 1.83
C ILE A 106 14.74 8.11 2.65
N HIS A 107 15.76 8.85 2.17
CA HIS A 107 17.05 9.02 2.85
C HIS A 107 17.17 10.34 3.64
N GLN A 108 16.09 11.11 3.75
CA GLN A 108 16.09 12.33 4.54
C GLN A 108 16.33 11.99 6.00
N ARG A 109 17.28 12.67 6.63
CA ARG A 109 17.55 12.54 8.05
C ARG A 109 16.35 13.01 8.86
N MET A 110 15.96 12.22 9.86
CA MET A 110 14.81 12.51 10.72
C MET A 110 15.23 12.87 12.13
N ASP A 111 16.31 12.27 12.62
CA ASP A 111 16.91 12.58 13.92
C ASP A 111 18.43 12.37 13.90
N ALA A 112 19.06 12.36 15.07
CA ALA A 112 20.51 12.20 15.21
C ALA A 112 21.04 10.86 14.67
N GLN A 113 20.23 9.81 14.60
CA GLN A 113 20.69 8.44 14.29
C GLN A 113 19.96 7.79 13.10
N ARG A 114 18.79 8.30 12.72
CA ARG A 114 17.91 7.64 11.76
C ARG A 114 17.58 8.53 10.58
N ASP A 115 17.58 7.92 9.40
CA ASP A 115 16.89 8.45 8.23
C ASP A 115 15.41 8.01 8.22
N ARG A 116 14.64 8.54 7.28
CA ARG A 116 13.22 8.25 7.15
C ARG A 116 12.93 6.78 6.85
N TYR A 117 13.81 6.10 6.11
CA TYR A 117 13.69 4.67 5.86
C TYR A 117 13.81 3.85 7.15
N MET A 118 14.77 4.18 8.01
CA MET A 118 14.97 3.53 9.31
C MET A 118 13.76 3.74 10.22
N VAL A 119 13.22 4.96 10.28
CA VAL A 119 12.00 5.27 11.07
C VAL A 119 10.79 4.50 10.55
N PHE A 120 10.56 4.50 9.23
CA PHE A 120 9.51 3.71 8.60
C PHE A 120 9.67 2.21 8.92
N ASN A 121 10.87 1.67 8.78
CA ASN A 121 11.14 0.26 9.05
C ASN A 121 10.92 -0.12 10.51
N ALA A 122 11.25 0.75 11.47
CA ALA A 122 10.97 0.51 12.88
C ALA A 122 9.46 0.35 13.12
N GLY A 123 8.64 1.25 12.57
CA GLY A 123 7.19 1.18 12.68
C GLY A 123 6.60 -0.05 11.97
N ARG A 124 7.08 -0.36 10.77
CA ARG A 124 6.68 -1.56 10.02
C ARG A 124 7.01 -2.84 10.78
N PHE A 125 8.22 -2.94 11.32
CA PHE A 125 8.67 -4.09 12.10
C PHE A 125 7.80 -4.29 13.35
N HIS A 126 7.47 -3.21 14.05
CA HIS A 126 6.59 -3.25 15.21
C HIS A 126 5.19 -3.79 14.84
N ALA A 127 4.61 -3.29 13.75
CA ALA A 127 3.30 -3.76 13.28
C ALA A 127 3.33 -5.23 12.83
N TYR A 128 4.39 -5.67 12.13
CA TYR A 128 4.53 -7.08 11.74
C TYR A 128 4.74 -8.01 12.94
N CYS A 129 5.47 -7.59 13.98
CA CYS A 129 5.57 -8.37 15.23
C CYS A 129 4.20 -8.61 15.86
N GLN A 130 3.29 -7.63 15.78
CA GLN A 130 1.91 -7.76 16.29
C GLN A 130 1.01 -8.58 15.35
N TRP A 131 1.30 -8.57 14.04
CA TRP A 131 0.52 -9.30 13.05
C TRP A 131 0.87 -10.80 13.05
N PHE A 132 2.15 -11.14 12.87
CA PHE A 132 2.60 -12.51 12.63
C PHE A 132 3.18 -13.19 13.88
N GLY A 133 3.46 -12.41 14.93
CA GLY A 133 4.25 -12.87 16.06
C GLY A 133 5.75 -12.94 15.72
N ARG A 134 6.61 -12.83 16.73
CA ARG A 134 8.07 -12.84 16.56
C ARG A 134 8.66 -14.13 15.97
N PRO A 135 8.26 -15.35 16.39
CA PRO A 135 8.94 -16.56 15.90
C PRO A 135 8.64 -16.87 14.42
N ASN A 136 7.50 -16.42 13.89
CA ASN A 136 7.05 -16.72 12.53
C ASN A 136 7.32 -15.59 11.53
N LEU A 137 7.93 -14.49 11.97
CA LEU A 137 8.08 -13.28 11.16
C LEU A 137 8.81 -13.54 9.82
N PRO A 138 9.94 -14.28 9.77
CA PRO A 138 10.65 -14.48 8.52
C PRO A 138 9.85 -15.29 7.49
N GLN A 139 9.05 -16.25 7.91
CA GLN A 139 8.30 -17.11 6.99
C GLN A 139 6.95 -16.51 6.54
N GLN A 140 6.44 -15.49 7.25
CA GLN A 140 5.08 -14.96 7.03
C GLN A 140 5.06 -13.55 6.45
N VAL A 141 6.19 -12.85 6.41
CA VAL A 141 6.23 -11.48 5.85
C VAL A 141 6.13 -11.54 4.33
N PRO A 142 5.19 -10.79 3.71
CA PRO A 142 5.06 -10.78 2.27
C PRO A 142 6.30 -10.19 1.61
N THR A 143 6.61 -10.63 0.39
CA THR A 143 7.64 -9.97 -0.41
C THR A 143 7.31 -8.49 -0.57
N ALA A 144 8.29 -7.62 -0.39
CA ALA A 144 8.05 -6.17 -0.39
C ALA A 144 9.07 -5.40 -1.23
N SER A 145 8.68 -4.22 -1.70
CA SER A 145 9.60 -3.17 -2.14
C SER A 145 9.47 -1.93 -1.27
N GLY A 146 10.58 -1.21 -1.07
CA GLY A 146 10.60 0.12 -0.48
C GLY A 146 11.39 1.06 -1.39
N VAL A 147 10.72 2.06 -1.95
CA VAL A 147 11.34 3.00 -2.90
C VAL A 147 11.08 4.44 -2.48
N GLY A 148 12.04 5.31 -2.77
CA GLY A 148 11.93 6.73 -2.52
C GLY A 148 11.19 7.48 -3.63
N HIS A 149 10.51 8.57 -3.29
CA HIS A 149 10.00 9.55 -4.26
C HIS A 149 10.09 10.99 -3.73
N ARG A 150 9.75 11.97 -4.58
CA ARG A 150 9.84 13.42 -4.27
C ARG A 150 8.52 14.07 -3.83
N GLY A 151 7.40 13.38 -3.92
CA GLY A 151 6.14 13.82 -3.29
C GLY A 151 6.19 13.81 -1.76
N GLY A 152 5.18 14.38 -1.09
CA GLY A 152 5.10 14.49 0.38
C GLY A 152 4.40 13.32 1.09
N ASP A 153 3.66 12.49 0.35
CA ASP A 153 2.81 11.44 0.93
C ASP A 153 3.57 10.15 1.20
N LEU A 154 3.19 9.39 2.23
CA LEU A 154 3.58 7.99 2.40
C LEU A 154 2.45 7.09 1.89
N VAL A 155 2.76 6.16 0.98
CA VAL A 155 1.76 5.25 0.40
C VAL A 155 2.20 3.80 0.54
N VAL A 156 1.31 2.96 1.06
CA VAL A 156 1.49 1.52 1.20
C VAL A 156 0.39 0.80 0.45
N HIS A 157 0.77 -0.10 -0.45
CA HIS A 157 -0.15 -1.03 -1.10
C HIS A 157 0.15 -2.45 -0.64
N CYS A 158 -0.89 -3.20 -0.28
CA CYS A 158 -0.80 -4.58 0.14
C CYS A 158 -1.78 -5.43 -0.67
N LEU A 159 -1.23 -6.34 -1.48
CA LEU A 159 -2.00 -7.34 -2.21
C LEU A 159 -2.09 -8.62 -1.37
N ALA A 160 -3.31 -9.10 -1.21
CA ALA A 160 -3.62 -10.35 -0.51
C ALA A 160 -4.45 -11.29 -1.38
N VAL A 161 -4.36 -12.59 -1.11
CA VAL A 161 -5.07 -13.68 -1.78
C VAL A 161 -5.75 -14.60 -0.75
N ALA A 162 -6.50 -15.59 -1.23
CA ALA A 162 -7.34 -16.47 -0.41
C ALA A 162 -6.53 -17.56 0.32
N GLU A 163 -5.36 -17.92 -0.20
CA GLU A 163 -4.51 -18.98 0.33
C GLU A 163 -3.10 -18.46 0.63
N PRO A 164 -2.42 -18.98 1.66
CA PRO A 164 -1.06 -18.55 1.98
C PRO A 164 -0.09 -18.86 0.84
N ALA A 165 0.80 -17.92 0.52
CA ALA A 165 1.89 -18.15 -0.41
C ALA A 165 3.15 -18.63 0.33
N GLU A 166 3.99 -19.38 -0.38
CA GLU A 166 5.31 -19.79 0.11
C GLU A 166 6.31 -18.63 -0.01
N ALA A 167 6.95 -18.28 1.11
CA ALA A 167 8.03 -17.30 1.12
C ALA A 167 9.31 -17.91 0.55
N ILE A 168 9.83 -17.31 -0.53
CA ILE A 168 11.06 -17.74 -1.19
C ILE A 168 12.17 -16.73 -0.87
N GLU A 169 13.18 -17.19 -0.15
CA GLU A 169 14.39 -16.41 0.16
C GLU A 169 15.48 -16.60 -0.89
N ASN A 170 16.32 -15.57 -1.07
CA ASN A 170 17.48 -15.67 -1.93
C ASN A 170 18.61 -16.43 -1.20
N PRO A 171 19.17 -17.53 -1.75
CA PRO A 171 20.23 -18.30 -1.10
C PRO A 171 21.61 -17.63 -1.08
N ARG A 172 21.73 -16.36 -1.52
CA ARG A 172 22.98 -15.63 -1.73
C ARG A 172 23.11 -14.44 -0.81
#